data_AF-A0A8A7KQH4-F1
#
_entry.id   AF-A0A8A7KQH4-F1
#
_cell.length_a   1.000
_cell.length_b   1.000
_cell.length_c   1.000
_cell.angle_alpha   90.00
_cell.angle_beta   90.00
_cell.angle_gamma   90.00
#
_symmetry.space_group_name_H-M   'P 1'
#
loop_
_entity.id
_entity.type
_entity.pdbx_description
1 polymer ?
#
loop_
_entity_poly.entity_id
_entity_poly.type
_entity_poly.pdbx_seq_one_letter_code
_entity_poly.pdbx_strand_id
1 'polypeptide(L)'
;MNQPYNQQYTNRGQQNQQMTIQNPKSNIQQQTGPDMNDRDFLNDILATEKYLSDGFNVFAREASHGQLYNDVIHILNETHDCERDLFNLMFEHGFYSFKAAAQQDIQQAHQQFSDYINKQDPYLNQRMQ
;
A
#
# COMPACT_ATOMS: atom_id res chain seq x y z
N MET A 1 -1.46 17.32 1.36
CA MET A 1 -0.19 17.81 1.95
C MET A 1 0.86 16.71 1.73
N ASN A 2 1.52 16.69 0.58
CA ASN A 2 2.54 15.68 0.24
C ASN A 2 3.89 16.16 0.75
N GLN A 3 4.33 15.72 1.93
CA GLN A 3 5.73 15.85 2.30
C GLN A 3 6.55 14.81 1.52
N PRO A 4 7.70 15.19 0.91
CA PRO A 4 8.58 14.23 0.27
C PRO A 4 9.17 13.29 1.32
N TYR A 5 8.88 11.99 1.21
CA TYR A 5 9.47 10.97 2.07
C TYR A 5 11.01 11.07 2.06
N ASN A 6 11.60 11.14 3.25
CA ASN A 6 13.04 11.24 3.42
C ASN A 6 13.67 9.86 3.19
N GLN A 7 13.95 9.52 1.92
CA GLN A 7 14.62 8.29 1.54
C GLN A 7 16.05 8.32 2.09
N GLN A 8 16.30 7.70 3.25
CA GLN A 8 17.66 7.53 3.76
C GLN A 8 18.36 6.44 2.96
N TYR A 9 19.03 6.85 1.88
CA TYR A 9 19.90 6.00 1.08
C TYR A 9 21.15 5.64 1.91
N THR A 10 21.22 4.42 2.44
CA THR A 10 22.44 3.93 3.06
C THR A 10 23.43 3.53 1.96
N ASN A 11 24.35 4.43 1.62
CA ASN A 11 25.42 4.20 0.65
C ASN A 11 26.61 3.47 1.31
N ARG A 12 26.81 2.19 0.99
CA ARG A 12 28.10 1.48 1.07
C ARG A 12 28.24 0.57 -0.15
N GLY A 13 29.46 0.51 -0.69
CA GLY A 13 29.74 0.15 -2.09
C GLY A 13 29.38 -1.27 -2.56
N GLN A 14 29.23 -1.35 -3.88
CA GLN A 14 29.25 -2.50 -4.79
C GLN A 14 28.43 -3.76 -4.45
N GLN A 15 27.60 -4.11 -5.46
CA GLN A 15 26.90 -5.38 -5.74
C GLN A 15 25.54 -5.62 -5.05
N ASN A 16 24.48 -5.41 -5.84
CA ASN A 16 23.20 -6.12 -5.85
C ASN A 16 22.53 -6.37 -4.48
N GLN A 17 22.38 -5.33 -3.66
CA GLN A 17 21.65 -5.42 -2.39
C GLN A 17 20.27 -4.77 -2.49
N GLN A 18 19.24 -5.55 -2.14
CA GLN A 18 17.85 -5.11 -1.96
C GLN A 18 17.82 -3.86 -1.07
N MET A 19 17.35 -2.74 -1.63
CA MET A 19 17.21 -1.49 -0.89
C MET A 19 16.05 -1.62 0.10
N THR A 20 16.32 -1.36 1.39
CA THR A 20 15.28 -1.33 2.42
C THR A 20 14.78 0.11 2.58
N ILE A 21 13.46 0.32 2.53
CA ILE A 21 12.78 1.61 2.70
C ILE A 21 12.15 1.62 4.09
N GLN A 22 12.69 2.46 4.99
CA GLN A 22 12.21 2.61 6.37
C GLN A 22 12.62 3.97 6.95
N ASN A 23 11.82 4.52 7.86
CA ASN A 23 12.19 5.72 8.63
C ASN A 23 12.90 5.34 9.94
N PRO A 24 13.69 6.26 10.53
CA PRO A 24 14.27 6.06 11.85
C PRO A 24 13.18 5.73 12.88
N LYS A 25 13.42 4.72 13.72
CA LYS A 25 12.48 4.38 14.79
C LYS A 25 12.42 5.53 15.79
N SER A 26 11.23 6.02 16.03
CA SER A 26 11.00 7.03 17.07
C SER A 26 11.26 6.42 18.46
N ASN A 27 11.72 7.25 19.40
CA ASN A 27 11.95 6.87 20.80
C ASN A 27 10.64 6.73 21.60
N ILE A 28 9.48 6.60 20.92
CA ILE A 28 8.23 6.21 21.56
C ILE A 28 8.53 4.92 22.29
N GLN A 29 8.45 5.00 23.61
CA GLN A 29 8.85 3.93 24.50
C GLN A 29 8.14 2.66 24.01
N GLN A 30 8.92 1.65 23.65
CA GLN A 30 8.41 0.29 23.47
C GLN A 30 7.99 -0.21 24.86
N GLN A 31 6.90 0.35 25.37
CA GLN A 31 6.31 -0.12 26.61
C GLN A 31 5.68 -1.47 26.27
N THR A 32 6.49 -2.51 26.44
CA THR A 32 6.03 -3.90 26.44
C THR A 32 5.45 -4.17 27.81
N GLY A 33 4.23 -3.70 28.03
CA GLY A 33 3.44 -3.92 29.24
C GLY A 33 2.11 -4.59 28.90
N PRO A 34 1.29 -4.93 29.92
CA PRO A 34 -0.07 -5.41 29.70
C PRO A 34 -1.01 -4.34 29.14
N ASP A 35 -0.63 -3.06 29.25
CA ASP A 35 -1.39 -1.93 28.74
C ASP A 35 -1.10 -1.69 27.25
N MET A 36 -2.11 -1.25 26.50
CA MET A 36 -1.95 -0.88 25.10
C MET A 36 -1.02 0.34 24.98
N ASN A 37 0.02 0.22 24.17
CA ASN A 37 0.88 1.36 23.82
C ASN A 37 0.40 2.03 22.52
N ASP A 38 0.99 3.19 22.17
CA ASP A 38 0.62 3.95 20.98
C ASP A 38 0.66 3.12 19.69
N ARG A 39 1.59 2.17 19.58
CA ARG A 39 1.68 1.28 18.43
C ARG A 39 0.50 0.32 18.37
N ASP A 40 0.08 -0.23 19.51
CA ASP A 40 -1.07 -1.12 19.60
C ASP A 40 -2.37 -0.38 19.26
N PHE A 41 -2.55 0.84 19.78
CA PHE A 41 -3.69 1.70 19.41
C PHE A 41 -3.71 2.02 17.92
N LEU A 42 -2.58 2.45 17.34
CA LEU A 42 -2.52 2.77 15.91
C LEU A 42 -2.78 1.53 15.04
N ASN A 43 -2.31 0.35 15.45
CA ASN A 43 -2.61 -0.90 14.75
C ASN A 43 -4.11 -1.26 14.81
N ASP A 44 -4.75 -1.08 15.97
CA ASP A 44 -6.18 -1.37 16.17
C ASP A 44 -7.06 -0.44 15.33
N ILE A 45 -6.75 0.86 15.32
CA ILE A 45 -7.45 1.84 14.48
C ILE A 45 -7.23 1.50 13.00
N LEU A 46 -5.99 1.23 12.57
CA LEU A 46 -5.71 0.87 11.18
C LEU A 46 -6.44 -0.42 10.75
N ALA A 47 -6.58 -1.40 11.64
CA ALA A 47 -7.34 -2.61 11.35
C ALA A 47 -8.84 -2.32 11.20
N THR A 48 -9.36 -1.41 12.01
CA THR A 48 -10.76 -0.95 11.92
C THR A 48 -11.04 -0.22 10.61
N GLU A 49 -10.17 0.72 10.21
CA GLU A 49 -10.32 1.44 8.93
C GLU A 49 -10.33 0.50 7.72
N LYS A 50 -9.50 -0.55 7.74
CA LYS A 50 -9.48 -1.60 6.69
C LYS A 50 -10.80 -2.36 6.65
N TYR A 51 -11.28 -2.79 7.82
CA TYR A 51 -12.55 -3.50 7.92
C TYR A 51 -13.72 -2.66 7.39
N LEU A 52 -13.76 -1.37 7.73
CA LEU A 52 -14.76 -0.42 7.22
C LEU A 52 -14.62 -0.24 5.70
N SER A 53 -13.40 -0.03 5.20
CA SER A 53 -13.11 0.14 3.78
C SER A 53 -13.58 -1.06 2.96
N ASP A 54 -13.31 -2.29 3.42
CA ASP A 54 -13.77 -3.51 2.75
C ASP A 54 -15.30 -3.59 2.72
N GLY A 55 -15.95 -3.27 3.85
CA GLY A 55 -17.41 -3.25 3.96
C GLY A 55 -18.07 -2.22 3.04
N PHE A 56 -17.56 -0.99 3.02
CA PHE A 56 -18.07 0.08 2.14
C PHE A 56 -17.80 -0.23 0.66
N ASN A 57 -16.70 -0.87 0.31
CA ASN A 57 -16.47 -1.34 -1.06
C ASN A 57 -17.51 -2.37 -1.51
N VAL A 58 -17.87 -3.33 -0.65
CA VAL A 58 -18.97 -4.27 -0.96
C VAL A 58 -20.28 -3.51 -1.10
N PHE A 59 -20.62 -2.64 -0.14
CA PHE A 59 -21.85 -1.86 -0.18
C PHE A 59 -21.95 -1.03 -1.46
N ALA A 60 -20.93 -0.21 -1.77
CA ALA A 60 -20.94 0.67 -2.93
C ALA A 60 -21.15 -0.09 -4.25
N ARG A 61 -20.62 -1.32 -4.36
CA ARG A 61 -20.82 -2.16 -5.55
C ARG A 61 -22.23 -2.72 -5.67
N GLU A 62 -22.94 -2.89 -4.56
CA GLU A 62 -24.27 -3.50 -4.49
C GLU A 62 -25.41 -2.47 -4.30
N ALA A 63 -25.08 -1.21 -4.07
CA ALA A 63 -26.04 -0.13 -3.89
C ALA A 63 -26.83 0.15 -5.19
N SER A 64 -28.13 -0.19 -5.19
CA SER A 64 -29.02 0.03 -6.34
C SER A 64 -29.59 1.45 -6.42
N HIS A 65 -29.50 2.22 -5.33
CA HIS A 65 -30.01 3.59 -5.25
C HIS A 65 -28.89 4.62 -5.36
N GLY A 66 -29.02 5.55 -6.32
CA GLY A 66 -27.94 6.49 -6.66
C GLY A 66 -27.52 7.45 -5.54
N GLN A 67 -28.45 7.95 -4.72
CA GLN A 67 -28.07 8.83 -3.60
C GLN A 67 -27.30 8.07 -2.53
N LEU A 68 -27.77 6.87 -2.19
CA LEU A 68 -27.11 6.00 -1.23
C LEU A 68 -25.73 5.56 -1.72
N TYR A 69 -25.60 5.27 -3.02
CA TYR A 69 -24.30 5.02 -3.63
C TYR A 69 -23.35 6.22 -3.44
N ASN A 70 -23.81 7.44 -3.71
CA ASN A 70 -22.98 8.64 -3.57
C ASN A 70 -22.55 8.88 -2.12
N ASP A 71 -23.46 8.68 -1.16
CA ASP A 71 -23.15 8.83 0.27
C ASP A 71 -22.09 7.81 0.71
N VAL A 72 -22.23 6.55 0.28
CA VAL A 72 -21.27 5.48 0.61
C VAL A 72 -19.92 5.72 -0.04
N ILE A 73 -19.87 6.17 -1.31
CA ILE A 73 -18.61 6.52 -1.96
C ILE A 73 -17.93 7.70 -1.26
N HIS A 74 -18.70 8.70 -0.80
CA HIS A 74 -18.14 9.81 -0.05
C HIS A 74 -17.48 9.33 1.25
N ILE A 75 -18.19 8.52 2.05
CA ILE A 75 -17.67 7.95 3.29
C ILE A 75 -16.44 7.07 3.00
N LEU A 76 -16.50 6.21 1.98
CA LEU A 76 -15.39 5.34 1.60
C LEU A 76 -14.12 6.13 1.27
N ASN A 77 -14.24 7.26 0.56
CA ASN A 77 -13.10 8.12 0.27
C ASN A 77 -12.51 8.72 1.56
N GLU A 78 -13.35 9.18 2.49
CA GLU A 78 -12.89 9.67 3.79
C GLU A 78 -12.20 8.58 4.61
N THR A 79 -12.74 7.35 4.60
CA THR A 79 -12.13 6.18 5.24
C THR A 79 -10.74 5.88 4.65
N HIS A 80 -10.59 5.94 3.31
CA HIS A 80 -9.29 5.77 2.66
C HIS A 80 -8.28 6.87 3.02
N ASP A 81 -8.73 8.12 3.11
CA ASP A 81 -7.87 9.23 3.52
C ASP A 81 -7.40 9.05 4.97
N CYS A 82 -8.29 8.66 5.89
CA CYS A 82 -7.95 8.33 7.27
C CYS A 82 -6.96 7.17 7.38
N GLU A 83 -7.19 6.07 6.66
CA GLU A 83 -6.27 4.93 6.62
C GLU A 83 -4.88 5.35 6.11
N ARG A 84 -4.85 6.22 5.09
CA ARG A 84 -3.61 6.75 4.51
C ARG A 84 -2.83 7.59 5.51
N ASP A 85 -3.51 8.46 6.25
CA ASP A 85 -2.88 9.30 7.27
C ASP A 85 -2.33 8.48 8.43
N LEU A 86 -3.08 7.47 8.91
CA LEU A 86 -2.61 6.53 9.93
C LEU A 86 -1.37 5.76 9.46
N PHE A 87 -1.40 5.23 8.24
CA PHE A 87 -0.26 4.54 7.67
C PHE A 87 0.98 5.44 7.60
N ASN A 88 0.82 6.68 7.13
CA ASN A 88 1.92 7.64 7.04
C ASN A 88 2.50 7.95 8.42
N LEU A 89 1.65 8.20 9.42
CA LEU A 89 2.07 8.44 10.80
C LEU A 89 2.86 7.24 11.35
N MET A 90 2.35 6.02 11.21
CA MET A 90 3.05 4.82 11.64
C MET A 90 4.37 4.61 10.90
N PHE A 91 4.42 4.95 9.60
CA PHE A 91 5.64 4.89 8.82
C PHE A 91 6.66 5.94 9.30
N GLU A 92 6.26 7.18 9.59
CA GLU A 92 7.10 8.23 10.19
C GLU A 92 7.71 7.80 11.52
N HIS A 93 6.96 7.06 12.33
CA HIS A 93 7.45 6.50 13.59
C HIS A 93 8.39 5.28 13.44
N GLY A 94 8.61 4.80 12.20
CA GLY A 94 9.49 3.68 11.88
C GLY A 94 8.87 2.32 12.18
N PHE A 95 7.53 2.21 12.18
CA PHE A 95 6.83 0.95 12.46
C PHE A 95 6.80 -0.03 11.27
N TYR A 96 7.08 0.48 10.06
CA TYR A 96 7.16 -0.32 8.84
C TYR A 96 8.53 -0.25 8.16
N SER A 97 8.88 -1.34 7.49
CA SER A 97 10.09 -1.49 6.69
C SER A 97 9.75 -2.30 5.44
N PHE A 98 10.05 -1.74 4.27
CA PHE A 98 9.75 -2.36 2.98
C PHE A 98 11.03 -2.75 2.28
N LYS A 99 11.00 -3.84 1.52
CA LYS A 99 12.05 -4.17 0.56
C LYS A 99 11.65 -3.62 -0.79
N ALA A 100 12.50 -2.79 -1.39
CA ALA A 100 12.34 -2.40 -2.78
C ALA A 100 12.42 -3.66 -3.65
N ALA A 101 11.49 -3.80 -4.59
CA ALA A 101 11.56 -4.85 -5.59
C ALA A 101 12.85 -4.70 -6.41
N ALA A 102 13.54 -5.82 -6.69
CA ALA A 102 14.72 -5.75 -7.54
C ALA A 102 14.29 -5.37 -8.96
N GLN A 103 15.07 -4.52 -9.61
CA GLN A 103 14.75 -4.08 -10.97
C GLN A 103 14.58 -5.25 -11.95
N GLN A 104 15.34 -6.32 -11.74
CA GLN A 104 15.26 -7.56 -12.50
C GLN A 104 13.90 -8.27 -12.31
N ASP A 105 13.36 -8.32 -11.09
CA ASP A 105 12.06 -8.93 -10.80
C ASP A 105 10.93 -8.16 -11.51
N ILE A 106 11.02 -6.82 -11.52
CA ILE A 106 10.08 -5.95 -12.24
C ILE A 106 10.13 -6.23 -13.75
N GLN A 107 11.34 -6.29 -14.32
CA GLN A 107 11.54 -6.59 -15.75
C GLN A 107 11.01 -7.98 -16.12
N GLN A 108 11.28 -8.98 -15.28
CA GLN A 108 10.83 -10.34 -15.49
C GLN A 108 9.29 -10.43 -15.44
N ALA A 109 8.65 -9.81 -14.45
CA ALA A 109 7.19 -9.79 -14.35
C ALA A 109 6.54 -9.08 -15.55
N HIS A 110 7.12 -7.95 -15.99
CA HIS A 110 6.67 -7.24 -17.19
C HIS A 110 6.76 -8.13 -18.44
N GLN A 111 7.88 -8.83 -18.63
CA GLN A 111 8.07 -9.71 -19.78
C GLN A 111 7.11 -10.91 -19.75
N GLN A 112 6.93 -11.56 -18.60
CA GLN A 112 5.97 -12.65 -18.43
C GLN A 112 4.54 -12.22 -18.80
N PHE A 113 4.12 -11.04 -18.36
CA PHE A 113 2.79 -10.53 -18.67
C PHE A 113 2.65 -10.14 -20.15
N SER A 114 3.68 -9.53 -20.73
CA SER A 114 3.72 -9.20 -22.16
C SER A 114 3.63 -10.46 -23.03
N ASP A 115 4.39 -11.49 -22.69
CA ASP A 115 4.38 -12.78 -23.39
C ASP A 115 3.02 -13.49 -23.23
N TYR A 116 2.40 -13.40 -22.05
CA TYR A 116 1.07 -13.94 -21.82
C TYR A 116 0.02 -13.26 -22.70
N ILE A 117 0.00 -11.92 -22.76
CA ILE A 117 -0.90 -11.16 -23.64
C ILE A 117 -0.68 -11.57 -25.10
N ASN A 118 0.56 -11.61 -25.57
CA ASN A 118 0.88 -11.98 -26.96
C ASN A 118 0.41 -13.40 -27.32
N LYS A 119 0.47 -14.34 -26.37
CA LYS A 119 -0.04 -15.71 -26.57
C LYS A 119 -1.57 -15.78 -26.59
N GLN A 120 -2.25 -14.86 -25.93
CA GLN A 120 -3.70 -14.82 -25.85
C GLN A 120 -4.37 -13.99 -26.92
N ASP A 121 -3.64 -13.09 -27.60
CA ASP A 121 -4.17 -12.29 -28.70
C ASP A 121 -4.49 -13.18 -29.92
N PRO A 122 -5.78 -13.41 -30.24
CA PRO A 122 -6.16 -14.29 -31.34
C PRO A 122 -5.92 -13.65 -32.72
N TYR A 123 -5.59 -12.36 -32.79
CA TYR A 123 -5.41 -11.61 -34.03
C TYR A 123 -3.96 -11.24 -34.35
N LEU A 124 -3.02 -11.51 -33.45
CA LEU A 124 -1.61 -11.13 -33.61
C LEU A 124 -0.96 -11.76 -34.86
N ASN A 125 -1.30 -13.01 -35.17
CA ASN A 125 -0.80 -13.75 -36.34
C ASN A 125 -1.39 -13.27 -37.69
N GLN A 126 -2.50 -12.53 -37.69
CA GLN A 126 -3.15 -12.04 -38.92
C GLN A 126 -2.61 -10.70 -39.40
N ARG A 127 -1.88 -9.94 -38.56
CA ARG A 127 -1.32 -8.62 -38.91
C ARG A 127 0.10 -8.66 -39.47
N MET A 128 0.75 -9.83 -39.47
CA MET A 128 2.12 -10.03 -39.94
C MET A 128 2.22 -10.69 -41.34
N GLN A 129 1.12 -10.75 -42.09
CA GLN A 129 1.06 -11.13 -43.52
C GLN A 129 0.64 -9.92 -44.35
#